data_AF-A0AAW0W2E9-F1
#
_entry.id   AF-A0AAW0W2E9-F1
#
_cell.length_a   1.000
_cell.length_b   1.000
_cell.length_c   1.000
_cell.angle_alpha   90.00
_cell.angle_beta   90.00
_cell.angle_gamma   90.00
#
_symmetry.space_group_name_H-M   'P 1'
#
loop_
_entity.id
_entity.type
_entity.pdbx_description
1 polymer ?
#
loop_
_entity_poly.entity_id
_entity_poly.type
_entity_poly.pdbx_seq_one_letter_code
_entity_poly.pdbx_strand_id
1 'polypeptide(L)'
;VTISGASQVEAGGVLNLTCESSDSNPPASLTWTIQGEVLERSKAVVGRDGSGGWVTSSHLTHLTPTPTNLTHLTVECRALNPAIERVVRKVTTVTIIRPAGHPEFECDLSEALLAGTNLDLTCVSVGGHPPPTIRVYKGEEEVATEVSVDVGVARARAEVEVRPSDNGVDVRCEAVNPASPIPLTTSHTLSVLFAPWEVR
;
A
#
# COMPACT_ATOMS: atom_id res chain seq x y z
N VAL A 1 10.82 14.29 22.02
CA VAL A 1 10.98 12.87 21.65
C VAL A 1 10.49 12.66 20.22
N THR A 2 11.28 11.95 19.42
CA THR A 2 11.04 11.66 17.99
C THR A 2 11.11 10.16 17.77
N ILE A 3 10.41 9.68 16.73
CA ILE A 3 10.52 8.30 16.25
C ILE A 3 10.86 8.38 14.76
N SER A 4 11.88 7.66 14.33
CA SER A 4 12.34 7.56 12.94
C SER A 4 12.42 6.09 12.49
N GLY A 5 12.23 5.85 11.20
CA GLY A 5 12.23 4.51 10.60
C GLY A 5 11.21 4.40 9.47
N ALA A 6 10.94 3.17 9.02
CA ALA A 6 10.00 2.94 7.92
C ALA A 6 8.55 3.24 8.35
N SER A 7 7.80 3.91 7.47
CA SER A 7 6.37 4.18 7.64
C SER A 7 5.47 3.07 7.07
N GLN A 8 6.05 2.13 6.33
CA GLN A 8 5.37 0.97 5.76
C GLN A 8 6.28 -0.27 5.82
N VAL A 9 5.70 -1.46 5.97
CA VAL A 9 6.41 -2.74 5.99
C VAL A 9 5.53 -3.85 5.41
N GLU A 10 6.09 -4.77 4.65
CA GLU A 10 5.34 -5.93 4.17
C GLU A 10 4.88 -6.83 5.32
N ALA A 11 3.75 -7.53 5.14
CA ALA A 11 3.27 -8.50 6.11
C ALA A 11 4.32 -9.60 6.37
N GLY A 12 4.66 -9.83 7.64
CA GLY A 12 5.75 -10.72 8.04
C GLY A 12 7.16 -10.12 7.88
N GLY A 13 7.26 -8.91 7.35
CA GLY A 13 8.50 -8.17 7.23
C GLY A 13 9.05 -7.71 8.58
N VAL A 14 10.33 -7.33 8.57
CA VAL A 14 11.05 -6.84 9.74
C VAL A 14 11.04 -5.31 9.74
N LEU A 15 10.62 -4.74 10.87
CA LEU A 15 10.61 -3.31 11.10
C LEU A 15 11.75 -2.90 12.05
N ASN A 16 12.47 -1.85 11.67
CA ASN A 16 13.48 -1.21 12.50
C ASN A 16 13.06 0.25 12.77
N LEU A 17 12.96 0.61 14.05
CA LEU A 17 12.59 1.95 14.49
C LEU A 17 13.61 2.49 15.49
N THR A 18 13.84 3.79 15.45
CA THR A 18 14.66 4.50 16.43
C THR A 18 13.81 5.53 17.14
N CYS A 19 13.93 5.61 18.45
CA CYS A 19 13.38 6.68 19.26
C CYS A 19 14.50 7.50 19.88
N GLU A 20 14.35 8.81 19.89
CA GLU A 20 15.31 9.73 20.46
C GLU A 20 14.61 10.79 21.31
N SER A 21 15.12 11.02 22.52
CA SER A 21 14.66 12.10 23.39
C SER A 21 15.29 13.44 23.02
N SER A 22 14.65 14.55 23.41
CA SER A 22 15.38 15.82 23.49
C SER A 22 16.36 15.79 24.66
N ASP A 23 17.24 16.78 24.77
CA ASP A 23 18.13 16.93 25.90
C ASP A 23 17.38 16.90 27.24
N SER A 24 17.91 16.15 28.20
CA SER A 24 17.35 15.98 29.55
C SER A 24 18.47 15.85 30.57
N ASN A 25 18.27 16.38 31.77
CA ASN A 25 19.16 16.14 32.90
C ASN A 25 18.32 15.85 34.16
N PRO A 26 18.46 14.67 34.80
CA PRO A 26 19.25 13.49 34.39
C PRO A 26 18.78 12.88 33.06
N PRO A 27 19.52 11.92 32.47
CA PRO A 27 19.12 11.24 31.24
C PRO A 27 17.69 10.69 31.34
N ALA A 28 16.92 10.84 30.27
CA ALA A 28 15.56 10.32 30.23
C ALA A 28 15.57 8.79 30.09
N SER A 29 14.63 8.09 30.75
CA SER A 29 14.35 6.69 30.48
C SER A 29 13.36 6.57 29.34
N LEU A 30 13.67 5.71 28.36
CA LEU A 30 12.79 5.44 27.22
C LEU A 30 12.02 4.13 27.42
N THR A 31 10.74 4.15 27.08
CA THR A 31 9.86 2.98 27.10
C THR A 31 9.10 2.89 25.79
N TRP A 32 9.10 1.71 25.18
CA TRP A 32 8.32 1.44 23.98
C TRP A 32 6.98 0.80 24.34
N THR A 33 5.95 1.16 23.59
CA THR A 33 4.64 0.53 23.65
C THR A 33 4.22 0.18 22.23
N ILE A 34 3.95 -1.08 21.96
CA ILE A 34 3.62 -1.63 20.64
C ILE A 34 2.21 -2.20 20.74
N GLN A 35 1.28 -1.69 19.94
CA GLN A 35 -0.14 -2.09 20.01
C GLN A 35 -0.76 -1.98 21.42
N GLY A 36 -0.30 -1.00 22.22
CA GLY A 36 -0.75 -0.83 23.60
C GLY A 36 -0.01 -1.71 24.62
N GLU A 37 0.80 -2.67 24.19
CA GLU A 37 1.61 -3.51 25.07
C GLU A 37 2.99 -2.89 25.32
N VAL A 38 3.38 -2.81 26.59
CA VAL A 38 4.68 -2.25 26.97
C VAL A 38 5.77 -3.27 26.68
N LEU A 39 6.84 -2.82 26.00
CA LEU A 39 8.01 -3.65 25.76
C LEU A 39 8.97 -3.55 26.95
N GLU A 40 8.98 -4.58 27.79
CA GLU A 40 9.75 -4.65 29.04
C GLU A 40 11.28 -4.55 28.87
N ARG A 41 11.81 -4.96 27.71
CA ARG A 41 13.25 -4.98 27.44
C ARG A 41 13.58 -4.27 26.13
N SER A 42 13.96 -3.00 26.23
CA SER A 42 14.57 -2.24 25.15
C SER A 42 15.94 -1.73 25.56
N LYS A 43 16.91 -1.80 24.65
CA LYS A 43 18.24 -1.23 24.89
C LYS A 43 18.17 0.26 24.60
N ALA A 44 18.65 1.07 25.54
CA ALA A 44 18.79 2.50 25.39
C ALA A 44 20.27 2.89 25.53
N VAL A 45 20.69 3.87 24.74
CA VAL A 45 22.04 4.45 24.75
C VAL A 45 21.91 5.90 25.17
N VAL A 46 22.80 6.34 26.05
CA VAL A 46 22.83 7.73 26.53
C VAL A 46 24.04 8.43 25.93
N GLY A 47 23.77 9.50 25.18
CA GLY A 47 24.76 10.42 24.63
C GLY A 47 24.72 11.75 25.38
N ARG A 48 25.86 12.43 25.42
CA ARG A 48 25.94 13.80 25.94
C ARG A 48 25.60 14.77 24.84
N ASP A 49 24.74 15.75 25.13
CA ASP A 49 24.44 16.83 24.20
C ASP A 49 25.33 18.05 24.48
N GLY A 50 25.68 18.79 23.43
CA GLY A 50 26.56 19.96 23.50
C GLY A 50 25.99 21.11 24.34
N SER A 51 24.69 21.08 24.60
CA SER A 51 23.94 22.01 25.46
C SER A 51 24.13 21.79 26.97
N GLY A 52 24.80 20.71 27.38
CA GLY A 52 25.00 20.34 28.79
C GLY A 52 23.98 19.34 29.34
N GLY A 53 22.98 18.94 28.55
CA GLY A 53 22.05 17.85 28.84
C GLY A 53 22.48 16.49 28.29
N TRP A 54 21.60 15.50 28.41
CA TRP A 54 21.77 14.14 27.88
C TRP A 54 20.66 13.80 26.91
N VAL A 55 21.02 13.16 25.81
CA VAL A 55 20.08 12.59 24.84
C VAL A 55 20.10 11.08 24.99
N THR A 56 18.95 10.51 25.29
CA THR A 56 18.75 9.05 25.30
C THR A 56 18.14 8.63 23.97
N SER A 57 18.73 7.62 23.34
CA SER A 57 18.20 6.96 22.14
C SER A 57 17.92 5.48 22.40
N SER A 58 16.94 4.91 21.73
CA SER A 58 16.63 3.48 21.79
C SER A 58 16.31 2.96 20.40
N HIS A 59 16.83 1.78 20.07
CA HIS A 59 16.65 1.14 18.78
C HIS A 59 15.82 -0.14 18.95
N LEU A 60 14.69 -0.20 18.25
CA LEU A 60 13.97 -1.45 18.02
C LEU A 60 14.49 -2.07 16.73
N THR A 61 15.07 -3.24 16.86
CA THR A 61 15.54 -4.05 15.73
C THR A 61 14.74 -5.34 15.68
N HIS A 62 14.45 -5.84 14.48
CA HIS A 62 13.77 -7.13 14.31
C HIS A 62 12.34 -7.19 14.87
N LEU A 63 11.61 -6.07 14.86
CA LEU A 63 10.19 -6.08 15.22
C LEU A 63 9.37 -6.69 14.09
N THR A 64 8.71 -7.81 14.35
CA THR A 64 7.79 -8.47 13.41
C THR A 64 6.35 -8.30 13.88
N PRO A 65 5.45 -7.71 13.07
CA PRO A 65 4.03 -7.67 13.39
C PRO A 65 3.44 -9.09 13.43
N THR A 66 2.96 -9.54 14.60
CA THR A 66 2.61 -10.94 14.87
C THR A 66 1.18 -11.36 14.50
N PRO A 67 0.17 -10.48 14.50
CA PRO A 67 -1.10 -10.80 13.84
C PRO A 67 -1.05 -10.63 12.31
N THR A 68 -1.41 -11.69 11.58
CA THR A 68 -1.50 -11.70 10.11
C THR A 68 -2.53 -10.72 9.54
N ASN A 69 -3.57 -10.39 10.32
CA ASN A 69 -4.68 -9.50 9.91
C ASN A 69 -4.45 -8.01 10.24
N LEU A 70 -3.33 -7.65 10.86
CA LEU A 70 -3.05 -6.25 11.15
C LEU A 70 -2.86 -5.45 9.84
N THR A 71 -3.52 -4.30 9.75
CA THR A 71 -3.35 -3.32 8.67
C THR A 71 -2.38 -2.20 9.06
N HIS A 72 -2.30 -1.91 10.36
CA HIS A 72 -1.44 -0.86 10.90
C HIS A 72 -0.81 -1.31 12.21
N LEU A 73 0.46 -0.97 12.41
CA LEU A 73 1.20 -1.13 13.65
C LEU A 73 1.34 0.22 14.37
N THR A 74 0.68 0.37 15.52
CA THR A 74 0.84 1.57 16.35
C THR A 74 2.00 1.40 17.31
N VAL A 75 2.98 2.30 17.21
CA VAL A 75 4.18 2.30 18.05
C VAL A 75 4.29 3.63 18.78
N GLU A 76 4.38 3.57 20.09
CA GLU A 76 4.59 4.71 20.96
C GLU A 76 5.95 4.61 21.64
N CYS A 77 6.66 5.74 21.71
CA CYS A 77 7.84 5.90 22.53
C CYS A 77 7.56 6.96 23.61
N ARG A 78 7.79 6.58 24.86
CA ARG A 78 7.63 7.41 26.05
C ARG A 78 9.00 7.72 26.63
N ALA A 79 9.28 8.99 26.88
CA ALA A 79 10.50 9.45 27.54
C ALA A 79 10.14 10.07 28.90
N LEU A 80 10.69 9.53 29.97
CA LEU A 80 10.48 9.96 31.36
C LEU A 80 11.76 10.59 31.89
N ASN A 81 11.67 11.82 32.43
CA ASN A 81 12.74 12.36 33.28
C ASN A 81 12.50 11.90 34.73
N PRO A 82 13.42 11.13 35.34
CA PRO A 82 13.18 10.51 36.65
C PRO A 82 13.27 11.48 37.84
N ALA A 83 13.91 12.65 37.70
CA ALA A 83 14.05 13.60 38.81
C ALA A 83 12.83 14.51 38.98
N ILE A 84 12.14 14.83 37.88
CA ILE A 84 10.97 15.74 37.87
C ILE A 84 9.66 15.02 37.50
N GLU A 85 9.73 13.70 37.27
CA GLU A 85 8.60 12.83 36.92
C GLU A 85 7.78 13.29 35.69
N ARG A 86 8.39 14.07 34.79
CA ARG A 86 7.75 14.51 33.55
C ARG A 86 7.92 13.49 32.45
N VAL A 87 6.82 13.25 31.72
CA VAL A 87 6.77 12.33 30.59
C VAL A 87 6.40 13.08 29.32
N VAL A 88 7.12 12.78 28.24
CA VAL A 88 6.74 13.15 26.88
C VAL A 88 6.61 11.90 26.02
N ARG A 89 5.66 11.87 25.08
CA ARG A 89 5.43 10.71 24.22
C ARG A 89 5.33 11.11 22.76
N LYS A 90 5.73 10.20 21.87
CA LYS A 90 5.48 10.28 20.43
C LYS A 90 4.86 8.98 19.98
N VAL A 91 3.83 9.07 19.14
CA VAL A 91 3.18 7.93 18.51
C VAL A 91 3.46 7.99 17.01
N THR A 92 3.73 6.83 16.41
CA THR A 92 3.79 6.63 14.96
C THR A 92 2.95 5.42 14.59
N THR A 93 2.46 5.41 13.36
CA THR A 93 1.69 4.31 12.79
C THR A 93 2.41 3.82 11.55
N VAL A 94 2.72 2.52 11.50
CA VAL A 94 3.35 1.88 10.35
C VAL A 94 2.30 1.07 9.61
N THR A 95 2.14 1.30 8.32
CA THR A 95 1.19 0.55 7.50
C THR A 95 1.77 -0.81 7.11
N ILE A 96 1.01 -1.89 7.34
CA ILE A 96 1.42 -3.24 6.95
C ILE A 96 0.89 -3.49 5.55
N ILE A 97 1.77 -3.57 4.56
CA ILE A 97 1.38 -3.69 3.16
C ILE A 97 1.30 -5.16 2.72
N ARG A 98 0.36 -5.46 1.82
CA ARG A 98 0.17 -6.80 1.22
C ARG A 98 0.03 -6.67 -0.29
N PRO A 99 0.63 -7.56 -1.10
CA PRO A 99 0.54 -7.51 -2.55
C PRO A 99 -0.89 -7.48 -3.06
N ALA A 100 -1.11 -6.79 -4.18
CA ALA A 100 -2.37 -6.81 -4.89
C ALA A 100 -2.69 -8.22 -5.43
N GLY A 101 -3.97 -8.53 -5.63
CA GLY A 101 -4.36 -9.72 -6.40
C GLY A 101 -4.12 -9.52 -7.89
N HIS A 102 -3.95 -10.62 -8.61
CA HIS A 102 -3.89 -10.56 -10.07
C HIS A 102 -5.22 -10.00 -10.61
N PRO A 103 -5.20 -8.96 -11.48
CA PRO A 103 -6.42 -8.45 -12.06
C PRO A 103 -7.01 -9.42 -13.08
N GLU A 104 -8.33 -9.45 -13.17
CA GLU A 104 -9.08 -10.27 -14.12
C GLU A 104 -10.26 -9.45 -14.69
N PHE A 105 -10.58 -9.65 -15.97
CA PHE A 105 -11.80 -9.11 -16.56
C PHE A 105 -12.98 -10.05 -16.24
N GLU A 106 -14.12 -9.49 -15.82
CA GLU A 106 -15.34 -10.27 -15.55
C GLU A 106 -16.08 -10.69 -16.83
N CYS A 107 -15.83 -9.99 -17.95
CA CYS A 107 -16.40 -10.32 -19.25
C CYS A 107 -15.57 -11.38 -19.99
N ASP A 108 -16.23 -12.15 -20.86
CA ASP A 108 -15.54 -13.07 -21.76
C ASP A 108 -15.03 -12.32 -23.00
N LEU A 109 -13.71 -12.29 -23.16
CA LEU A 109 -13.01 -11.65 -24.28
C LEU A 109 -12.41 -12.68 -25.25
N SER A 110 -12.79 -13.96 -25.14
CA SER A 110 -12.29 -15.03 -26.01
C SER A 110 -13.03 -15.13 -27.34
N GLU A 111 -14.27 -14.64 -27.42
CA GLU A 111 -15.08 -14.63 -28.63
C GLU A 111 -14.89 -13.36 -29.47
N ALA A 112 -15.20 -13.47 -30.76
CA ALA A 112 -15.13 -12.34 -31.67
C ALA A 112 -16.32 -11.38 -31.46
N LEU A 113 -16.03 -10.08 -31.38
CA LEU A 113 -17.00 -9.02 -31.16
C LEU A 113 -17.48 -8.43 -32.49
N LEU A 114 -18.73 -7.99 -32.57
CA LEU A 114 -19.23 -7.24 -33.72
C LEU A 114 -18.94 -5.75 -33.55
N ALA A 115 -18.47 -5.09 -34.61
CA ALA A 115 -18.33 -3.64 -34.61
C ALA A 115 -19.69 -2.94 -34.35
N GLY A 116 -19.68 -1.89 -33.53
CA GLY A 116 -20.86 -1.17 -33.04
C GLY A 116 -21.45 -1.73 -31.73
N THR A 117 -20.91 -2.84 -31.20
CA THR A 117 -21.29 -3.36 -29.89
C THR A 117 -20.70 -2.47 -28.79
N ASN A 118 -21.45 -2.24 -27.71
CA ASN A 118 -20.91 -1.64 -26.48
C ASN A 118 -20.37 -2.76 -25.59
N LEU A 119 -19.06 -2.75 -25.35
CA LEU A 119 -18.35 -3.71 -24.52
C LEU A 119 -18.24 -3.15 -23.09
N ASP A 120 -18.76 -3.90 -22.11
CA ASP A 120 -18.60 -3.60 -20.68
C ASP A 120 -17.32 -4.26 -20.16
N LEU A 121 -16.27 -3.47 -20.03
CA LEU A 121 -15.00 -3.87 -19.45
C LEU A 121 -15.05 -3.61 -17.94
N THR A 122 -15.45 -4.62 -17.19
CA THR A 122 -15.28 -4.63 -15.73
C THR A 122 -14.04 -5.44 -15.36
N CYS A 123 -13.05 -4.80 -14.74
CA CYS A 123 -11.86 -5.44 -14.22
C CYS A 123 -11.85 -5.43 -12.69
N VAL A 124 -11.42 -6.54 -12.11
CA VAL A 124 -11.42 -6.76 -10.66
C VAL A 124 -10.07 -7.27 -10.19
N SER A 125 -9.61 -6.76 -9.05
CA SER A 125 -8.49 -7.33 -8.28
C SER A 125 -8.94 -7.56 -6.84
N VAL A 126 -8.71 -8.77 -6.34
CA VAL A 126 -9.08 -9.20 -4.99
C VAL A 126 -7.86 -9.22 -4.07
N GLY A 127 -7.99 -8.64 -2.89
CA GLY A 127 -6.95 -8.56 -1.88
C GLY A 127 -6.11 -7.27 -1.99
N GLY A 128 -4.89 -7.35 -1.46
CA GLY A 128 -4.03 -6.19 -1.32
C GLY A 128 -4.36 -5.33 -0.11
N HIS A 129 -3.31 -4.79 0.50
CA HIS A 129 -3.44 -3.75 1.50
C HIS A 129 -2.29 -2.73 1.34
N PRO A 130 -2.57 -1.43 1.18
CA PRO A 130 -3.89 -0.86 0.84
C PRO A 130 -4.50 -1.51 -0.42
N PRO A 131 -5.83 -1.39 -0.61
CA PRO A 131 -6.49 -1.86 -1.82
C PRO A 131 -5.80 -1.31 -3.08
N PRO A 132 -5.65 -2.12 -4.13
CA PRO A 132 -4.95 -1.69 -5.34
C PRO A 132 -5.73 -0.63 -6.10
N THR A 133 -4.98 0.25 -6.76
CA THR A 133 -5.52 1.12 -7.80
C THR A 133 -5.63 0.31 -9.08
N ILE A 134 -6.81 0.34 -9.71
CA ILE A 134 -7.09 -0.38 -10.96
C ILE A 134 -7.13 0.63 -12.11
N ARG A 135 -6.50 0.29 -13.23
CA ARG A 135 -6.57 1.04 -14.48
C ARG A 135 -6.92 0.10 -15.62
N VAL A 136 -7.81 0.54 -16.49
CA VAL A 136 -8.24 -0.22 -17.67
C VAL A 136 -7.88 0.58 -18.90
N TYR A 137 -7.21 -0.07 -19.85
CA TYR A 137 -6.74 0.51 -21.09
C TYR A 137 -7.35 -0.20 -22.31
N LYS A 138 -7.65 0.55 -23.36
CA LYS A 138 -7.88 0.05 -24.73
C LYS A 138 -6.77 0.61 -25.62
N GLY A 139 -5.82 -0.23 -26.01
CA GLY A 139 -4.56 0.20 -26.60
C GLY A 139 -3.75 1.05 -25.60
N GLU A 140 -3.53 2.31 -25.95
CA GLU A 140 -2.82 3.28 -25.11
C GLU A 140 -3.75 4.17 -24.27
N GLU A 141 -5.05 4.18 -24.56
CA GLU A 141 -6.02 5.05 -23.90
C GLU A 141 -6.56 4.42 -22.62
N GLU A 142 -6.55 5.16 -21.50
CA GLU A 142 -7.20 4.76 -20.25
C GLU A 142 -8.71 5.02 -20.34
N VAL A 143 -9.52 3.96 -20.19
CA VAL A 143 -10.97 4.00 -20.49
C VAL A 143 -11.87 3.84 -19.27
N ALA A 144 -11.32 3.48 -18.10
CA ALA A 144 -12.09 3.34 -16.87
C ALA A 144 -12.77 4.66 -16.47
N THR A 145 -14.08 4.62 -16.22
CA THR A 145 -14.87 5.79 -15.80
C THR A 145 -15.36 5.69 -14.37
N GLU A 146 -15.54 4.45 -13.88
CA GLU A 146 -15.97 4.16 -12.51
C GLU A 146 -14.91 3.30 -11.84
N VAL A 147 -14.46 3.71 -10.65
CA VAL A 147 -13.56 2.92 -9.81
C VAL A 147 -14.20 2.79 -8.45
N SER A 148 -14.28 1.57 -7.94
CA SER A 148 -14.83 1.29 -6.62
C SER A 148 -13.93 0.34 -5.84
N VAL A 149 -13.95 0.49 -4.53
CA VAL A 149 -13.27 -0.42 -3.62
C VAL A 149 -14.29 -0.83 -2.57
N ASP A 150 -14.64 -2.11 -2.57
CA ASP A 150 -15.53 -2.71 -1.58
C ASP A 150 -14.80 -3.85 -0.88
N VAL A 151 -14.83 -3.87 0.45
CA VAL A 151 -14.16 -4.82 1.37
C VAL A 151 -13.18 -5.79 0.69
N GLY A 152 -11.95 -5.31 0.44
CA GLY A 152 -10.86 -6.14 -0.10
C GLY A 152 -10.97 -6.47 -1.58
N VAL A 153 -11.83 -5.81 -2.34
CA VAL A 153 -12.00 -5.96 -3.79
C VAL A 153 -11.97 -4.58 -4.44
N ALA A 154 -11.01 -4.35 -5.33
CA ALA A 154 -10.94 -3.16 -6.15
C ALA A 154 -11.50 -3.47 -7.55
N ARG A 155 -12.35 -2.59 -8.07
CA ARG A 155 -13.00 -2.73 -9.38
C ARG A 155 -12.84 -1.45 -10.19
N ALA A 156 -12.68 -1.60 -11.50
CA ALA A 156 -12.79 -0.52 -12.46
C ALA A 156 -13.69 -0.94 -13.62
N ARG A 157 -14.62 -0.07 -14.02
CA ARG A 157 -15.59 -0.31 -15.09
C ARG A 157 -15.45 0.72 -16.21
N ALA A 158 -15.55 0.26 -17.45
CA ALA A 158 -15.58 1.07 -18.66
C ALA A 158 -16.59 0.49 -19.64
N GLU A 159 -17.45 1.34 -20.20
CA GLU A 159 -18.28 0.98 -21.36
C GLU A 159 -17.63 1.57 -22.61
N VAL A 160 -17.18 0.73 -23.54
CA VAL A 160 -16.48 1.14 -24.77
C VAL A 160 -17.22 0.67 -26.01
N GLU A 161 -17.43 1.56 -26.97
CA GLU A 161 -17.92 1.18 -28.31
C GLU A 161 -16.79 0.45 -29.06
N VAL A 162 -17.10 -0.74 -29.57
CA VAL A 162 -16.18 -1.56 -30.37
C VAL A 162 -16.18 -1.05 -31.81
N ARG A 163 -15.02 -0.57 -32.28
CA ARG A 163 -14.86 -0.06 -33.65
C ARG A 163 -14.11 -1.06 -34.54
N PRO A 164 -14.26 -1.00 -35.87
CA PRO A 164 -13.44 -1.80 -36.78
C PRO A 164 -11.93 -1.61 -36.57
N SER A 165 -11.51 -0.41 -36.17
CA SER A 165 -10.13 -0.07 -35.82
C SER A 165 -9.59 -0.81 -34.59
N ASP A 166 -10.48 -1.37 -33.76
CA ASP A 166 -10.12 -2.05 -32.52
C ASP A 166 -9.71 -3.52 -32.77
N ASN A 167 -9.85 -4.02 -34.01
CA ASN A 167 -9.40 -5.37 -34.36
C ASN A 167 -7.88 -5.50 -34.19
N GLY A 168 -7.43 -6.43 -33.33
CA GLY A 168 -6.03 -6.60 -32.98
C GLY A 168 -5.51 -5.62 -31.93
N VAL A 169 -6.36 -4.75 -31.38
CA VAL A 169 -6.00 -3.85 -30.27
C VAL A 169 -6.17 -4.60 -28.94
N ASP A 170 -5.19 -4.43 -28.04
CA ASP A 170 -5.25 -5.03 -26.72
C ASP A 170 -6.11 -4.21 -25.76
N VAL A 171 -6.97 -4.88 -25.00
CA VAL A 171 -7.48 -4.35 -23.74
C VAL A 171 -6.61 -4.85 -22.61
N ARG A 172 -6.21 -3.95 -21.70
CA ARG A 172 -5.26 -4.23 -20.63
C ARG A 172 -5.80 -3.71 -19.32
N CYS A 173 -5.79 -4.53 -18.27
CA CYS A 173 -6.08 -4.09 -16.93
C CYS A 173 -4.86 -4.21 -16.04
N GLU A 174 -4.59 -3.17 -15.26
CA GLU A 174 -3.46 -3.07 -14.34
C GLU A 174 -3.94 -2.88 -12.91
N ALA A 175 -3.33 -3.62 -11.98
CA ALA A 175 -3.51 -3.47 -10.54
C ALA A 175 -2.18 -3.12 -9.86
N VAL A 176 -2.15 -2.00 -9.15
CA VAL A 176 -0.96 -1.48 -8.46
C VAL A 176 -1.26 -1.17 -7.01
N ASN A 177 -0.35 -1.54 -6.12
CA ASN A 177 -0.35 -1.05 -4.75
C ASN A 177 1.09 -0.95 -4.19
N PRO A 178 1.31 -0.40 -2.97
CA PRO A 178 2.65 -0.23 -2.42
C PRO A 178 3.48 -1.53 -2.28
N ALA A 179 2.84 -2.69 -2.13
CA ALA A 179 3.51 -3.99 -2.07
C ALA A 179 3.67 -4.65 -3.46
N SER A 180 3.05 -4.08 -4.49
CA SER A 180 3.14 -4.49 -5.89
C SER A 180 3.48 -3.25 -6.73
N PRO A 181 4.72 -2.72 -6.60
CA PRO A 181 5.12 -1.49 -7.29
C PRO A 181 5.24 -1.68 -8.81
N ILE A 182 5.47 -2.93 -9.25
CA ILE A 182 5.33 -3.32 -10.64
C ILE A 182 3.87 -3.75 -10.84
N PRO A 183 3.12 -3.14 -11.77
CA PRO A 183 1.72 -3.47 -12.00
C PRO A 183 1.52 -4.95 -12.33
N LEU A 184 0.60 -5.60 -11.60
CA LEU A 184 0.05 -6.87 -12.05
C LEU A 184 -0.90 -6.58 -13.22
N THR A 185 -0.80 -7.36 -14.29
CA THR A 185 -1.43 -7.02 -15.56
C THR A 185 -2.12 -8.23 -16.17
N THR A 186 -3.35 -8.03 -16.67
CA THR A 186 -4.01 -8.96 -17.59
C THR A 186 -4.30 -8.25 -18.91
N SER A 187 -4.23 -8.96 -20.03
CA SER A 187 -4.41 -8.37 -21.36
C SER A 187 -5.05 -9.36 -22.33
N HIS A 188 -5.93 -8.85 -23.19
CA HIS A 188 -6.59 -9.62 -24.24
C HIS A 188 -6.60 -8.83 -25.54
N THR A 189 -6.23 -9.49 -26.63
CA THR A 189 -6.30 -8.90 -27.98
C THR A 189 -7.72 -9.06 -28.53
N LEU A 190 -8.36 -7.95 -28.89
CA LEU A 190 -9.72 -7.97 -29.41
C LEU A 190 -9.77 -8.54 -30.83
N SER A 191 -10.72 -9.44 -31.08
CA SER A 191 -11.10 -9.90 -32.42
C SER A 191 -12.41 -9.23 -32.82
N VAL A 192 -12.39 -8.40 -33.86
CA VAL A 192 -13.55 -7.60 -34.26
C VAL A 192 -14.00 -7.94 -35.68
N LEU A 193 -15.26 -8.33 -35.81
CA LEU A 193 -15.92 -8.64 -37.07
C LEU A 193 -16.70 -7.44 -37.58
N PHE A 194 -16.52 -7.12 -38.87
CA PHE A 194 -17.20 -6.03 -39.56
C PHE A 194 -17.37 -6.36 -41.05
N ALA A 195 -18.45 -5.85 -41.66
CA ALA A 195 -18.73 -6.02 -43.08
C ALA A 195 -17.89 -5.04 -43.94
N PRO A 196 -17.63 -5.36 -45.23
CA PRO A 196 -17.05 -4.40 -46.16
C PRO A 196 -17.99 -3.19 -46.35
N TRP A 197 -17.42 -1.99 -46.43
CA TRP A 197 -18.17 -0.74 -46.53
C TRP A 197 -18.35 -0.25 -47.97
N GLU A 198 -17.60 -0.80 -48.94
CA GLU A 198 -17.65 -0.46 -50.37
C GLU A 198 -17.16 -1.66 -51.23
N VAL A 199 -17.65 -1.77 -52.47
CA VAL A 199 -17.08 -2.62 -53.53
C VAL A 199 -16.28 -1.73 -54.49
N ARG A 200 -15.00 -2.06 -54.72
CA ARG A 200 -14.11 -1.33 -55.63
C ARG A 200 -14.21 -1.82 -57.07
#